data_AF-A0A7W0SXF1-F1
#
_entry.id   AF-A0A7W0SXF1-F1
#
_cell.length_a   1.000
_cell.length_b   1.000
_cell.length_c   1.000
_cell.angle_alpha   90.00
_cell.angle_beta   90.00
_cell.angle_gamma   90.00
#
_symmetry.space_group_name_H-M   'P 1'
#
loop_
_entity.id
_entity.type
_entity.pdbx_description
1 polymer ?
#
loop_
_entity_poly.entity_id
_entity_poly.type
_entity_poly.pdbx_seq_one_letter_code
_entity_poly.pdbx_strand_id
1 'polypeptide(L)'
;MSKAEALQYGDRKVYTVASFNRGVADWIARLPTIWIEGEVTELRRHAAWANVFLTLKDPADGSCLPTSIPRGQFDALRLDLLDGERVHVYGRPELFAAKGEFKLRALTIERFGEGDHLAALERLKKKLAAEGLFAQARKRSLPFLPRKIGLVTGNDAAAKRDVITAVTTRFPSAHLVVAETLVQGPRAALAMIASLHEICTEGVDVVVLARGGGSFDDLLPFSDERLVRAVAACPVPVVSAVGHEQDTPLCDLAADVRASTPTAAGRLVVPDHAELTARLDAARTSLQH
;
A
#
# COMPACT_ATOMS: atom_id res chain seq x y z
N MET A 1 -14.49 -26.56 29.66
CA MET A 1 -13.38 -25.93 30.41
C MET A 1 -13.16 -26.73 31.68
N SER A 2 -12.01 -27.40 31.80
CA SER A 2 -11.68 -28.23 32.97
C SER A 2 -11.19 -27.29 34.07
N LYS A 3 -11.94 -27.20 35.17
CA LYS A 3 -11.49 -26.48 36.37
C LYS A 3 -10.14 -27.08 36.79
N ALA A 4 -9.16 -26.26 37.16
CA ALA A 4 -7.93 -26.76 37.77
C ALA A 4 -8.30 -27.60 39.00
N GLU A 5 -8.06 -28.91 38.92
CA GLU A 5 -8.38 -29.85 39.99
C GLU A 5 -7.27 -29.84 41.04
N ALA A 6 -7.67 -29.73 42.30
CA ALA A 6 -6.79 -29.78 43.46
C ALA A 6 -6.76 -31.20 44.04
N LEU A 7 -5.59 -31.64 44.46
CA LEU A 7 -5.39 -32.81 45.29
C LEU A 7 -5.49 -32.39 46.76
N GLN A 8 -6.19 -33.17 47.57
CA GLN A 8 -6.20 -32.96 49.02
C GLN A 8 -4.98 -33.67 49.63
N TYR A 9 -4.11 -32.92 50.31
CA TYR A 9 -2.95 -33.46 51.03
C TYR A 9 -3.01 -32.98 52.49
N GLY A 10 -3.45 -33.86 53.38
CA GLY A 10 -3.78 -33.49 54.76
C GLY A 10 -4.90 -32.44 54.80
N ASP A 11 -4.63 -31.31 55.46
CA ASP A 11 -5.50 -30.14 55.56
C ASP A 11 -5.34 -29.14 54.39
N ARG A 12 -4.42 -29.39 53.45
CA ARG A 12 -4.08 -28.47 52.35
C ARG A 12 -4.64 -28.91 51.01
N LYS A 13 -5.02 -27.92 50.20
CA LYS A 13 -5.30 -28.10 48.76
C LYS A 13 -4.00 -27.88 47.98
N VAL A 14 -3.58 -28.90 47.23
CA VAL A 14 -2.33 -28.90 46.46
C VAL A 14 -2.64 -29.07 44.98
N TYR A 15 -2.07 -28.25 44.12
CA TYR A 15 -2.24 -28.35 42.68
C TYR A 15 -0.99 -28.96 42.05
N THR A 16 -1.17 -29.87 41.09
CA THR A 16 -0.05 -30.30 40.24
C THR A 16 0.38 -29.15 39.34
N VAL A 17 1.65 -29.13 38.93
CA VAL A 17 2.19 -28.09 38.01
C VAL A 17 1.33 -27.99 36.74
N ALA A 18 0.91 -29.12 36.18
CA ALA A 18 0.04 -29.15 35.00
C ALA A 18 -1.35 -28.57 35.28
N SER A 19 -1.95 -28.87 36.44
CA SER A 19 -3.25 -28.32 36.83
C SER A 19 -3.18 -26.80 37.05
N PHE A 20 -2.12 -26.33 37.73
CA PHE A 20 -1.87 -24.92 37.95
C PHE A 20 -1.67 -24.17 36.62
N ASN A 21 -0.76 -24.63 35.76
CA ASN A 21 -0.48 -23.97 34.48
C ASN A 21 -1.72 -23.93 33.57
N ARG A 22 -2.52 -24.99 33.51
CA ARG A 22 -3.78 -24.98 32.76
C ARG A 22 -4.77 -23.97 33.33
N GLY A 23 -4.90 -23.90 34.65
CA GLY A 23 -5.76 -22.91 35.31
C GLY A 23 -5.36 -21.47 35.01
N VAL A 24 -4.05 -21.16 35.02
CA VAL A 24 -3.53 -19.84 34.66
C VAL A 24 -3.73 -19.54 33.16
N ALA A 25 -3.47 -20.51 32.27
CA ALA A 25 -3.70 -20.37 30.84
C ALA A 25 -5.17 -20.06 30.52
N ASP A 26 -6.10 -20.75 31.18
CA ASP A 26 -7.55 -20.54 31.04
C ASP A 26 -7.98 -19.14 31.51
N TRP A 27 -7.28 -18.56 32.49
CA TRP A 27 -7.55 -17.20 32.96
C TRP A 27 -6.99 -16.17 31.97
N ILE A 28 -5.76 -16.37 31.50
CA ILE A 28 -5.12 -15.52 30.48
C ILE A 28 -5.92 -15.51 29.18
N ALA A 29 -6.47 -16.65 28.76
CA ALA A 29 -7.29 -16.76 27.56
C ALA A 29 -8.58 -15.91 27.57
N ARG A 30 -8.97 -15.37 28.75
CA ARG A 30 -10.11 -14.44 28.89
C ARG A 30 -9.73 -13.00 28.61
N LEU A 31 -8.44 -12.67 28.56
CA LEU A 31 -7.98 -11.33 28.25
C LEU A 31 -8.34 -10.97 26.80
N PRO A 32 -8.66 -9.69 26.53
CA PRO A 32 -8.95 -9.26 25.18
C PRO A 32 -7.69 -9.33 24.30
N THR A 33 -7.90 -9.32 22.99
CA THR A 33 -6.83 -9.02 22.05
C THR A 33 -6.40 -7.56 22.24
N ILE A 34 -5.09 -7.30 22.29
CA ILE A 34 -4.55 -5.97 22.61
C ILE A 34 -3.45 -5.58 21.62
N TRP A 35 -3.20 -4.27 21.54
CA TRP A 35 -2.03 -3.70 20.88
C TRP A 35 -0.91 -3.51 21.89
N ILE A 36 0.31 -3.92 21.51
CA ILE A 36 1.53 -3.76 22.29
C ILE A 36 2.57 -3.10 21.42
N GLU A 37 3.23 -2.08 21.95
CA GLU A 37 4.40 -1.48 21.33
C GLU A 37 5.67 -2.16 21.84
N GLY A 38 6.64 -2.37 20.96
CA GLY A 38 7.95 -2.83 21.35
C GLY A 38 8.95 -2.80 20.21
N GLU A 39 10.22 -2.90 20.57
CA GLU A 39 11.32 -3.14 19.64
C GLU A 39 11.42 -4.64 19.33
N VAL A 40 11.50 -4.99 18.05
CA VAL A 40 11.72 -6.37 17.61
C VAL A 40 13.14 -6.77 17.94
N THR A 41 13.29 -7.87 18.68
CA THR A 41 14.57 -8.50 18.96
C THR A 41 14.47 -10.01 18.77
N GLU A 42 15.59 -10.66 18.45
CA GLU A 42 15.65 -12.12 18.26
C GLU A 42 14.63 -12.65 17.23
N LEU A 43 14.46 -11.96 16.10
CA LEU A 43 13.60 -12.44 15.02
C LEU A 43 14.16 -13.76 14.44
N ARG A 44 13.42 -14.85 14.63
CA ARG A 44 13.79 -16.20 14.17
C ARG A 44 12.74 -16.73 13.20
N ARG A 45 13.18 -16.93 11.96
CA ARG A 45 12.38 -17.49 10.86
C ARG A 45 13.13 -18.64 10.21
N HIS A 46 12.51 -19.80 10.14
CA HIS A 46 13.06 -20.97 9.47
C HIS A 46 12.06 -21.57 8.47
N ALA A 47 12.55 -22.03 7.32
CA ALA A 47 11.69 -22.48 6.22
C ALA A 47 10.79 -23.68 6.59
N ALA A 48 11.20 -24.49 7.56
CA ALA A 48 10.44 -25.66 8.02
C ALA A 48 9.45 -25.34 9.19
N TRP A 49 9.43 -24.12 9.72
CA TRP A 49 8.60 -23.78 10.89
C TRP A 49 7.26 -23.19 10.47
N ALA A 50 6.22 -23.59 11.20
CA ALA A 50 4.85 -23.11 11.00
C ALA A 50 4.63 -21.68 11.55
N ASN A 51 5.47 -21.24 12.49
CA ASN A 51 5.41 -19.92 13.10
C ASN A 51 6.76 -19.22 12.98
N VAL A 52 6.69 -17.89 12.89
CA VAL A 52 7.82 -16.98 13.09
C VAL A 52 7.81 -16.55 14.54
N PHE A 53 9.00 -16.49 15.15
CA PHE A 53 9.18 -16.10 16.55
C PHE A 53 9.97 -14.81 16.61
N LEU A 54 9.58 -13.90 17.50
CA LEU A 54 10.29 -12.67 17.81
C LEU A 54 10.08 -12.33 19.29
N THR A 55 10.87 -11.43 19.83
CA THR A 55 10.69 -10.88 21.17
C THR A 55 10.42 -9.39 21.06
N LEU A 56 9.34 -8.93 21.70
CA LEU A 56 9.08 -7.50 21.86
C LEU A 56 9.81 -7.03 23.10
N LYS A 57 10.69 -6.04 22.94
CA LYS A 57 11.45 -5.44 24.02
C LYS A 57 11.04 -3.98 24.22
N ASP A 58 10.77 -3.58 25.45
CA ASP A 58 10.62 -2.18 25.79
C ASP A 58 12.02 -1.56 26.02
N PRO A 59 12.43 -0.56 25.22
CA PRO A 59 13.74 0.06 25.37
C PRO A 59 13.88 0.89 26.66
N ALA A 60 12.79 1.30 27.31
CA ALA A 60 12.83 2.14 28.50
C ALA A 60 13.29 1.39 29.75
N ASP A 61 12.84 0.15 29.94
CA ASP A 61 13.12 -0.67 31.12
C ASP A 61 13.71 -2.05 30.80
N GLY A 62 13.75 -2.45 29.53
CA GLY A 62 14.25 -3.73 29.07
C GLY A 62 13.26 -4.89 29.24
N SER A 63 12.00 -4.63 29.55
CA SER A 63 10.95 -5.65 29.63
C SER A 63 10.79 -6.39 28.31
N CYS A 64 10.71 -7.72 28.36
CA CYS A 64 10.63 -8.57 27.17
C CYS A 64 9.36 -9.41 27.14
N LEU A 65 8.75 -9.53 25.97
CA LEU A 65 7.58 -10.38 25.71
C LEU A 65 7.82 -11.27 24.48
N PRO A 66 8.02 -12.58 24.68
CA PRO A 66 8.09 -13.53 23.58
C PRO A 66 6.81 -13.49 22.76
N THR A 67 6.95 -13.44 21.44
CA THR A 67 5.85 -13.28 20.50
C THR A 67 5.97 -14.27 19.36
N SER A 68 4.84 -14.85 18.95
CA SER A 68 4.79 -15.78 17.82
C SER A 68 3.65 -15.42 16.88
N ILE A 69 3.89 -15.58 15.58
CA ILE A 69 2.92 -15.31 14.52
C ILE A 69 2.93 -16.47 13.51
N PRO A 70 1.77 -16.92 13.01
CA PRO A 70 1.71 -17.90 11.94
C PRO A 70 2.49 -17.42 10.71
N ARG A 71 3.31 -18.30 10.13
CA ARG A 71 4.20 -17.89 9.04
C ARG A 71 3.45 -17.33 7.83
N GLY A 72 2.35 -17.96 7.42
CA GLY A 72 1.55 -17.47 6.29
C GLY A 72 1.02 -16.04 6.52
N GLN A 73 0.74 -15.69 7.77
CA GLN A 73 0.28 -14.35 8.14
C GLN A 73 1.44 -13.36 8.14
N PHE A 74 2.59 -13.71 8.73
CA PHE A 74 3.78 -12.87 8.69
C PHE A 74 4.27 -12.60 7.27
N ASP A 75 4.33 -13.64 6.43
CA ASP A 75 4.79 -13.56 5.05
C ASP A 75 3.83 -12.70 4.19
N ALA A 76 2.54 -12.67 4.52
CA ALA A 76 1.54 -11.83 3.84
C ALA A 76 1.69 -10.33 4.18
N LEU A 77 2.23 -9.99 5.35
CA LEU A 77 2.45 -8.59 5.76
C LEU A 77 3.63 -7.94 5.00
N ARG A 78 4.56 -8.73 4.44
CA ARG A 78 5.73 -8.25 3.67
C ARG A 78 6.55 -7.17 4.39
N LEU A 79 6.69 -7.29 5.72
CA LEU A 79 7.24 -6.21 6.55
C LEU A 79 8.76 -6.10 6.56
N ASP A 80 9.51 -7.00 5.91
CA ASP A 80 10.99 -7.03 5.87
C ASP A 80 11.68 -6.60 7.19
N LEU A 81 11.09 -6.99 8.33
CA LEU A 81 11.49 -6.52 9.66
C LEU A 81 12.91 -6.93 10.00
N LEU A 82 13.63 -6.01 10.62
CA LEU A 82 14.96 -6.22 11.19
C LEU A 82 14.92 -6.09 12.72
N ASP A 83 15.90 -6.71 13.38
CA ASP A 83 16.11 -6.51 14.81
C ASP A 83 16.44 -5.02 15.08
N GLY A 84 15.85 -4.46 16.12
CA GLY A 84 15.95 -3.04 16.48
C GLY A 84 14.80 -2.17 15.94
N GLU A 85 13.90 -2.71 15.12
CA GLU A 85 12.76 -1.93 14.63
C GLU A 85 11.64 -1.84 15.68
N ARG A 86 11.10 -0.63 15.87
CA ARG A 86 9.89 -0.43 16.68
C ARG A 86 8.65 -0.83 15.88
N VAL A 87 7.76 -1.59 16.52
CA VAL A 87 6.52 -2.08 15.92
C VAL A 87 5.35 -1.99 16.89
N HIS A 88 4.15 -1.94 16.33
CA HIS A 88 2.90 -2.23 17.05
C HIS A 88 2.45 -3.64 16.69
N VAL A 89 2.19 -4.45 17.71
CA VAL A 89 1.72 -5.83 17.54
C VAL A 89 0.34 -5.97 18.12
N TYR A 90 -0.61 -6.39 17.28
CA TYR A 90 -1.95 -6.78 17.71
C TYR A 90 -1.98 -8.28 17.96
N GLY A 91 -2.33 -8.71 19.17
CA GLY A 91 -2.25 -10.12 19.52
C GLY A 91 -3.03 -10.51 20.76
N ARG A 92 -3.10 -11.82 20.98
CA ARG A 92 -3.72 -12.42 22.16
C ARG A 92 -2.65 -12.92 23.13
N PRO A 93 -2.74 -12.56 24.42
CA PRO A 93 -1.91 -13.19 25.45
C PRO A 93 -2.19 -14.70 25.55
N GLU A 94 -1.14 -15.51 25.62
CA GLU A 94 -1.22 -16.96 25.75
C GLU A 94 -0.17 -17.48 26.75
N LEU A 95 -0.47 -18.59 27.43
CA LEU A 95 0.48 -19.31 28.25
C LEU A 95 0.70 -20.71 27.68
N PHE A 96 1.94 -21.06 27.35
CA PHE A 96 2.28 -22.41 26.93
C PHE A 96 2.38 -23.33 28.15
N ALA A 97 1.26 -23.98 28.49
CA ALA A 97 1.09 -24.72 29.75
C ALA A 97 2.14 -25.80 30.02
N ALA A 98 2.73 -26.41 28.98
CA ALA A 98 3.76 -27.44 29.14
C ALA A 98 5.07 -26.90 29.73
N LYS A 99 5.41 -25.63 29.47
CA LYS A 99 6.62 -24.98 29.98
C LYS A 99 6.35 -23.81 30.94
N GLY A 100 5.09 -23.39 31.07
CA GLY A 100 4.72 -22.21 31.85
C GLY A 100 5.21 -20.90 31.20
N GLU A 101 5.40 -20.89 29.89
CA GLU A 101 5.96 -19.75 29.17
C GLU A 101 4.86 -18.79 28.72
N PHE A 102 4.91 -17.54 29.19
CA PHE A 102 3.99 -16.49 28.81
C PHE A 102 4.45 -15.83 27.51
N LYS A 103 3.52 -15.66 26.57
CA LYS A 103 3.81 -15.14 25.25
C LYS A 103 2.63 -14.41 24.65
N LEU A 104 2.89 -13.63 23.61
CA LEU A 104 1.87 -13.06 22.75
C LEU A 104 1.73 -13.90 21.48
N ARG A 105 0.51 -14.27 21.13
CA ARG A 105 0.19 -14.75 19.79
C ARG A 105 -0.25 -13.56 18.94
N ALA A 106 0.63 -13.10 18.06
CA ALA A 106 0.36 -12.00 17.18
C ALA A 106 -0.62 -12.40 16.06
N LEU A 107 -1.54 -11.50 15.77
CA LEU A 107 -2.50 -11.53 14.67
C LEU A 107 -2.11 -10.52 13.58
N THR A 108 -1.49 -9.40 13.92
CA THR A 108 -0.86 -8.53 12.93
C THR A 108 0.28 -7.75 13.57
N ILE A 109 1.19 -7.27 12.74
CA ILE A 109 2.32 -6.43 13.12
C ILE A 109 2.30 -5.23 12.18
N GLU A 110 2.52 -4.03 12.71
CA GLU A 110 2.63 -2.77 11.97
C GLU A 110 3.93 -2.08 12.38
N ARG A 111 4.63 -1.44 11.45
CA ARG A 111 5.84 -0.68 11.82
C ARG A 111 5.44 0.56 12.58
N PHE A 112 6.20 0.91 13.61
CA PHE A 112 5.95 2.11 14.40
C PHE A 112 5.97 3.35 13.48
N GLY A 113 4.90 4.14 13.51
CA GLY A 113 4.71 5.33 12.66
C GLY A 113 3.77 5.13 11.46
N GLU A 114 3.52 3.90 11.01
CA GLU A 114 2.62 3.62 9.88
C GLU A 114 1.15 3.96 10.20
N GLY A 115 0.71 3.69 11.43
CA GLY A 115 -0.63 4.06 11.91
C GLY A 115 -0.89 5.57 11.99
N ASP A 116 0.12 6.35 12.40
CA ASP A 116 0.04 7.82 12.41
C ASP A 116 -0.01 8.39 10.99
N HIS A 117 0.77 7.81 10.08
CA HIS A 117 0.71 8.16 8.65
C HIS A 117 -0.66 7.83 8.06
N LEU A 118 -1.22 6.66 8.34
CA LEU A 118 -2.54 6.28 7.85
C LEU A 118 -3.66 7.18 8.43
N ALA A 119 -3.58 7.51 9.72
CA ALA A 119 -4.52 8.44 10.35
C ALA A 119 -4.38 9.87 9.82
N ALA A 120 -3.16 10.31 9.49
CA ALA A 120 -2.92 11.59 8.82
C ALA A 120 -3.49 11.59 7.39
N LEU A 121 -3.29 10.51 6.64
CA LEU A 121 -3.82 10.33 5.29
C LEU A 121 -5.35 10.34 5.28
N GLU A 122 -6.00 9.64 6.21
CA GLU A 122 -7.46 9.60 6.29
C GLU A 122 -8.05 10.97 6.68
N ARG A 123 -7.38 11.71 7.58
CA ARG A 123 -7.74 13.11 7.89
C ARG A 123 -7.60 14.01 6.66
N LEU A 124 -6.49 13.87 5.92
CA LEU A 124 -6.25 14.65 4.70
C LEU A 124 -7.27 14.31 3.62
N LYS A 125 -7.57 13.02 3.42
CA LYS A 125 -8.61 12.55 2.49
C LYS A 125 -9.96 13.20 2.80
N LYS A 126 -10.39 13.20 4.06
CA LYS A 126 -11.66 13.83 4.47
C LYS A 126 -11.65 15.34 4.22
N LYS A 127 -10.55 16.03 4.55
CA LYS A 127 -10.37 17.47 4.29
C LYS A 127 -10.51 17.77 2.79
N LEU A 128 -9.74 17.09 1.95
CA LEU A 128 -9.74 17.33 0.50
C LEU A 128 -11.07 16.92 -0.14
N ALA A 129 -11.70 15.83 0.31
CA ALA A 129 -13.03 15.44 -0.14
C ALA A 129 -14.09 16.51 0.19
N ALA A 130 -14.03 17.13 1.39
CA ALA A 130 -14.93 18.20 1.79
C ALA A 130 -14.75 19.48 0.96
N GLU A 131 -13.51 19.78 0.53
CA GLU A 131 -13.21 20.82 -0.46
C GLU A 131 -13.64 20.43 -1.89
N GLY A 132 -14.22 19.25 -2.04
CA GLY A 132 -14.68 18.69 -3.30
C GLY A 132 -13.56 18.11 -4.15
N LEU A 133 -12.32 17.95 -3.65
CA LEU A 133 -11.14 17.70 -4.50
C LEU A 133 -11.27 16.49 -5.43
N PHE A 134 -12.08 15.52 -5.01
CA PHE A 134 -12.31 14.25 -5.68
C PHE A 134 -13.66 14.18 -6.42
N ALA A 135 -14.39 15.30 -6.51
CA ALA A 135 -15.73 15.33 -7.10
C ALA A 135 -15.70 14.98 -8.60
N GLN A 136 -16.55 14.03 -9.00
CA GLN A 136 -16.66 13.57 -10.39
C GLN A 136 -16.95 14.72 -11.37
N ALA A 137 -17.71 15.74 -10.95
CA ALA A 137 -18.05 16.90 -11.76
C ALA A 137 -16.84 17.75 -12.21
N ARG A 138 -15.67 17.55 -11.60
CA ARG A 138 -14.43 18.27 -11.96
C ARG A 138 -13.51 17.45 -12.84
N LYS A 139 -13.77 16.16 -12.97
CA LYS A 139 -12.96 15.25 -13.78
C LYS A 139 -13.24 15.48 -15.26
N ARG A 140 -12.19 15.71 -16.03
CA ARG A 140 -12.21 15.94 -17.47
C ARG A 140 -12.26 14.60 -18.21
N SER A 141 -12.99 14.56 -19.32
CA SER A 141 -12.96 13.41 -20.23
C SER A 141 -11.62 13.34 -20.95
N LEU A 142 -11.13 12.11 -21.18
CA LEU A 142 -9.94 11.91 -22.01
C LEU A 142 -10.23 12.33 -23.46
N PRO A 143 -9.25 12.96 -24.15
CA PRO A 143 -9.37 13.24 -25.57
C PRO A 143 -9.46 11.93 -26.35
N PHE A 144 -10.37 11.86 -27.32
CA PHE A 144 -10.52 10.67 -28.16
C PHE A 144 -9.25 10.36 -28.98
N LEU A 145 -8.58 11.40 -29.46
CA LEU A 145 -7.38 11.31 -30.28
C LEU A 145 -6.34 12.34 -29.82
N PRO A 146 -5.57 12.07 -28.76
CA PRO A 146 -4.52 12.99 -28.32
C PRO A 146 -3.42 13.07 -29.37
N ARG A 147 -3.01 14.30 -29.69
CA ARG A 147 -1.89 14.58 -30.58
C ARG A 147 -0.58 14.47 -29.81
N LYS A 148 -0.54 14.90 -28.55
CA LYS A 148 0.65 14.87 -27.71
C LYS A 148 0.29 14.37 -26.31
N ILE A 149 1.02 13.36 -25.82
CA ILE A 149 0.81 12.70 -24.54
C ILE A 149 2.01 13.00 -23.65
N GLY A 150 1.77 13.56 -22.47
CA GLY A 150 2.80 13.73 -21.45
C GLY A 150 2.92 12.50 -20.57
N LEU A 151 4.13 12.04 -20.28
CA LEU A 151 4.42 10.99 -19.29
C LEU A 151 5.34 11.55 -18.21
N VAL A 152 4.81 11.66 -16.99
CA VAL A 152 5.60 11.97 -15.79
C VAL A 152 5.86 10.65 -15.07
N THR A 153 7.13 10.26 -14.95
CA THR A 153 7.52 8.97 -14.36
C THR A 153 8.87 9.07 -13.66
N GLY A 154 9.13 8.12 -12.78
CA GLY A 154 10.45 7.94 -12.18
C GLY A 154 11.51 7.51 -13.20
N ASN A 155 12.77 7.58 -12.79
CA ASN A 155 13.90 7.03 -13.55
C ASN A 155 13.89 5.49 -13.65
N ASP A 156 12.93 4.81 -13.00
CA ASP A 156 12.74 3.37 -13.18
C ASP A 156 12.32 3.08 -14.63
N ALA A 157 13.11 2.23 -15.28
CA ALA A 157 12.91 1.86 -16.66
C ALA A 157 11.64 1.04 -16.89
N ALA A 158 11.12 0.33 -15.88
CA ALA A 158 9.97 -0.56 -16.06
C ALA A 158 8.68 0.20 -16.38
N ALA A 159 8.21 1.07 -15.48
CA ALA A 159 6.97 1.82 -15.68
C ALA A 159 7.02 2.71 -16.93
N LYS A 160 8.16 3.36 -17.17
CA LYS A 160 8.39 4.16 -18.38
C LYS A 160 8.24 3.31 -19.65
N ARG A 161 8.93 2.15 -19.71
CA ARG A 161 8.84 1.24 -20.86
C ARG A 161 7.42 0.72 -21.04
N ASP A 162 6.75 0.34 -19.96
CA ASP A 162 5.38 -0.19 -20.01
C ASP A 162 4.40 0.79 -20.65
N VAL A 163 4.42 2.07 -20.27
CA VAL A 163 3.56 3.10 -20.89
C VAL A 163 3.95 3.31 -22.35
N ILE A 164 5.24 3.49 -22.65
CA ILE A 164 5.71 3.76 -24.01
C ILE A 164 5.34 2.60 -24.94
N THR A 165 5.61 1.36 -24.53
CA THR A 165 5.28 0.17 -25.31
C THR A 165 3.77 0.03 -25.49
N ALA A 166 2.97 0.23 -24.44
CA ALA A 166 1.52 0.15 -24.53
C ALA A 166 0.94 1.17 -25.52
N VAL A 167 1.42 2.41 -25.47
CA VAL A 167 0.97 3.47 -26.38
C VAL A 167 1.42 3.20 -27.81
N THR A 168 2.72 2.97 -28.04
CA THR A 168 3.28 2.80 -29.39
C THR A 168 2.77 1.54 -30.09
N THR A 169 2.46 0.47 -29.34
CA THR A 169 1.87 -0.75 -29.91
C THR A 169 0.42 -0.54 -30.33
N ARG A 170 -0.36 0.22 -29.53
CA ARG A 170 -1.80 0.42 -29.77
C ARG A 170 -2.08 1.56 -30.77
N PHE A 171 -1.26 2.60 -30.74
CA PHE A 171 -1.38 3.77 -31.61
C PHE A 171 0.02 4.31 -32.00
N PRO A 172 0.66 3.76 -33.05
CA PRO A 172 2.04 4.11 -33.44
C PRO A 172 2.28 5.59 -33.77
N SER A 173 1.23 6.32 -34.15
CA SER A 173 1.29 7.76 -34.47
C SER A 173 1.24 8.67 -33.24
N ALA A 174 1.18 8.12 -32.02
CA ALA A 174 1.18 8.90 -30.78
C ALA A 174 2.51 9.65 -30.59
N HIS A 175 2.45 10.94 -30.25
CA HIS A 175 3.64 11.69 -29.85
C HIS A 175 3.72 11.71 -28.32
N LEU A 176 4.77 11.09 -27.75
CA LEU A 176 5.02 11.11 -26.31
C LEU A 176 6.11 12.12 -25.95
N VAL A 177 5.87 12.90 -24.90
CA VAL A 177 6.89 13.68 -24.19
C VAL A 177 7.06 13.06 -22.82
N VAL A 178 8.30 12.80 -22.41
CA VAL A 178 8.60 12.16 -21.12
C VAL A 178 9.32 13.16 -20.22
N ALA A 179 8.78 13.40 -19.03
CA ALA A 179 9.41 14.16 -17.96
C ALA A 179 9.82 13.18 -16.85
N GLU A 180 11.11 12.89 -16.76
CA GLU A 180 11.67 12.05 -15.70
C GLU A 180 11.82 12.87 -14.41
N THR A 181 11.34 12.32 -13.30
CA THR A 181 11.30 13.04 -12.02
C THR A 181 11.57 12.13 -10.83
N LEU A 182 11.70 12.74 -9.64
CA LEU A 182 11.74 11.98 -8.40
C LEU A 182 10.32 11.56 -8.03
N VAL A 183 10.09 10.24 -7.99
CA VAL A 183 8.80 9.65 -7.58
C VAL A 183 8.83 9.09 -6.16
N GLN A 184 9.99 9.06 -5.52
CA GLN A 184 10.20 8.53 -4.17
C GLN A 184 11.09 9.44 -3.33
N GLY A 185 10.93 9.37 -2.01
CA GLY A 185 11.67 10.17 -1.04
C GLY A 185 11.10 11.58 -0.79
N PRO A 186 11.73 12.35 0.11
CA PRO A 186 11.14 13.55 0.70
C PRO A 186 10.97 14.73 -0.26
N ARG A 187 11.67 14.71 -1.42
CA ARG A 187 11.57 15.76 -2.45
C ARG A 187 10.66 15.38 -3.62
N ALA A 188 10.11 14.16 -3.62
CA ALA A 188 9.37 13.63 -4.76
C ALA A 188 8.11 14.43 -5.09
N ALA A 189 7.31 14.81 -4.08
CA ALA A 189 6.09 15.58 -4.31
C ALA A 189 6.38 16.90 -5.05
N LEU A 190 7.38 17.66 -4.61
CA LEU A 190 7.76 18.92 -5.26
C LEU A 190 8.35 18.72 -6.65
N ALA A 191 9.16 17.67 -6.85
CA ALA A 191 9.71 17.33 -8.15
C ALA A 191 8.62 16.93 -9.15
N MET A 192 7.66 16.10 -8.74
CA MET A 192 6.51 15.72 -9.57
C MET A 192 5.64 16.92 -9.95
N ILE A 193 5.40 17.86 -9.02
CA ILE A 193 4.66 19.10 -9.31
C ILE A 193 5.39 19.93 -10.37
N ALA A 194 6.72 20.09 -10.23
CA ALA A 194 7.52 20.83 -11.20
C ALA A 194 7.46 20.19 -12.60
N SER A 195 7.66 18.87 -12.68
CA SER A 195 7.59 18.13 -13.95
C SER A 195 6.18 18.14 -14.56
N LEU A 196 5.12 18.09 -13.73
CA LEU A 196 3.74 18.21 -14.18
C LEU A 196 3.46 19.59 -14.79
N HIS A 197 3.96 20.66 -14.18
CA HIS A 197 3.81 21.99 -14.75
C HIS A 197 4.62 22.16 -16.05
N GLU A 198 5.88 21.72 -16.05
CA GLU A 198 6.76 21.80 -17.22
C GLU A 198 6.16 21.05 -18.42
N ILE A 199 5.71 19.81 -18.23
CA ILE A 199 5.13 19.02 -19.32
C ILE A 199 3.81 19.60 -19.84
N CYS A 200 3.05 20.33 -19.00
CA CYS A 200 1.85 21.04 -19.46
C CYS A 200 2.19 22.21 -20.40
N THR A 201 3.36 22.85 -20.23
CA THR A 201 3.79 23.96 -21.12
C THR A 201 4.13 23.48 -22.54
N GLU A 202 4.41 22.19 -22.71
CA GLU A 202 4.65 21.56 -24.01
C GLU A 202 3.38 21.41 -24.86
N GLY A 203 2.20 21.80 -24.36
CA GLY A 203 0.94 21.67 -25.09
C GLY A 203 0.53 20.21 -25.30
N VAL A 204 0.70 19.38 -24.26
CA VAL A 204 0.17 18.01 -24.21
C VAL A 204 -1.36 18.04 -24.07
N ASP A 205 -2.05 17.05 -24.61
CA ASP A 205 -3.53 16.93 -24.51
C ASP A 205 -3.97 16.11 -23.29
N VAL A 206 -3.07 15.29 -22.75
CA VAL A 206 -3.28 14.40 -21.60
C VAL A 206 -1.94 14.10 -20.94
N VAL A 207 -1.94 13.97 -19.61
CA VAL A 207 -0.76 13.59 -18.82
C VAL A 207 -0.99 12.26 -18.14
N VAL A 208 -0.01 11.35 -18.24
CA VAL A 208 0.05 10.12 -17.45
C VAL A 208 1.07 10.33 -16.34
N LEU A 209 0.63 10.21 -15.09
CA LEU A 209 1.50 10.13 -13.93
C LEU A 209 1.65 8.66 -13.55
N ALA A 210 2.83 8.09 -13.76
CA ALA A 210 3.08 6.67 -13.56
C ALA A 210 4.16 6.41 -12.52
N ARG A 211 4.00 5.32 -11.77
CA ARG A 211 5.03 4.75 -10.91
C ARG A 211 5.19 3.27 -11.21
N GLY A 212 6.40 2.74 -11.03
CA GLY A 212 6.64 1.31 -10.99
C GLY A 212 6.21 0.69 -9.66
N GLY A 213 6.64 -0.57 -9.46
CA GLY A 213 6.56 -1.23 -8.15
C GLY A 213 7.39 -0.48 -7.10
N GLY A 214 7.13 -0.75 -5.83
CA GLY A 214 7.81 -0.10 -4.71
C GLY A 214 7.10 -0.39 -3.40
N SER A 215 7.69 0.04 -2.29
CA SER A 215 7.12 -0.09 -0.96
C SER A 215 5.92 0.85 -0.76
N PHE A 216 5.20 0.68 0.36
CA PHE A 216 4.16 1.61 0.80
C PHE A 216 4.72 3.02 1.06
N ASP A 217 5.91 3.12 1.63
CA ASP A 217 6.58 4.41 1.90
C ASP A 217 6.84 5.20 0.61
N ASP A 218 7.11 4.48 -0.49
CA ASP A 218 7.28 5.08 -1.81
C ASP A 218 5.97 5.62 -2.42
N LEU A 219 4.80 5.31 -1.83
CA LEU A 219 3.49 5.86 -2.24
C LEU A 219 3.13 7.14 -1.49
N LEU A 220 3.74 7.40 -0.33
CA LEU A 220 3.44 8.58 0.49
C LEU A 220 3.57 9.90 -0.28
N PRO A 221 4.59 10.12 -1.16
CA PRO A 221 4.66 11.33 -1.95
C PRO A 221 3.45 11.58 -2.87
N PHE A 222 2.77 10.50 -3.29
CA PHE A 222 1.56 10.59 -4.11
C PHE A 222 0.31 10.95 -3.32
N SER A 223 0.42 11.06 -2.01
CA SER A 223 -0.65 11.55 -1.14
C SER A 223 -0.33 12.90 -0.49
N ASP A 224 0.75 13.56 -0.91
CA ASP A 224 1.08 14.92 -0.48
C ASP A 224 -0.01 15.91 -0.94
N GLU A 225 -0.50 16.74 -0.02
CA GLU A 225 -1.57 17.70 -0.29
C GLU A 225 -1.27 18.62 -1.48
N ARG A 226 -0.01 19.02 -1.66
CA ARG A 226 0.41 19.94 -2.73
C ARG A 226 0.32 19.26 -4.09
N LEU A 227 0.73 17.99 -4.17
CA LEU A 227 0.64 17.22 -5.41
C LEU A 227 -0.81 16.95 -5.77
N VAL A 228 -1.64 16.53 -4.81
CA VAL A 228 -3.07 16.27 -5.03
C VAL A 228 -3.77 17.52 -5.57
N ARG A 229 -3.45 18.70 -5.02
CA ARG A 229 -3.94 19.99 -5.51
C ARG A 229 -3.45 20.31 -6.92
N ALA A 230 -2.17 20.09 -7.20
CA ALA A 230 -1.59 20.33 -8.53
C ALA A 230 -2.24 19.44 -9.59
N VAL A 231 -2.49 18.16 -9.28
CA VAL A 231 -3.18 17.21 -10.17
C VAL A 231 -4.63 17.66 -10.42
N ALA A 232 -5.37 18.00 -9.36
CA ALA A 232 -6.74 18.49 -9.49
C ALA A 232 -6.85 19.82 -10.27
N ALA A 233 -5.82 20.66 -10.22
CA ALA A 233 -5.74 21.96 -10.90
C ALA A 233 -5.07 21.89 -12.28
N CYS A 234 -4.57 20.73 -12.70
CA CYS A 234 -3.89 20.54 -13.98
C CYS A 234 -4.78 21.05 -15.12
N PRO A 235 -4.26 21.78 -16.13
CA PRO A 235 -5.10 22.31 -17.22
C PRO A 235 -5.62 21.23 -18.18
N VAL A 236 -5.01 20.06 -18.17
CA VAL A 236 -5.29 18.93 -19.08
C VAL A 236 -5.64 17.68 -18.27
N PRO A 237 -6.38 16.72 -18.83
CA PRO A 237 -6.72 15.50 -18.10
C PRO A 237 -5.48 14.73 -17.65
N VAL A 238 -5.51 14.27 -16.39
CA VAL A 238 -4.46 13.48 -15.75
C VAL A 238 -4.95 12.04 -15.54
N VAL A 239 -4.14 11.08 -16.01
CA VAL A 239 -4.30 9.65 -15.73
C VAL A 239 -3.29 9.23 -14.68
N SER A 240 -3.75 8.77 -13.53
CA SER A 240 -2.88 8.21 -12.49
C SER A 240 -2.69 6.71 -12.68
N ALA A 241 -1.45 6.25 -12.62
CA ALA A 241 -1.02 4.86 -12.78
C ALA A 241 0.01 4.49 -11.71
N VAL A 242 -0.33 4.78 -10.46
CA VAL A 242 0.59 4.72 -9.31
C VAL A 242 0.29 3.53 -8.39
N GLY A 243 -0.99 3.28 -8.09
CA GLY A 243 -1.41 2.26 -7.14
C GLY A 243 -1.84 0.93 -7.77
N HIS A 244 -1.64 -0.18 -7.04
CA HIS A 244 -2.36 -1.44 -7.30
C HIS A 244 -3.74 -1.43 -6.61
N GLU A 245 -4.56 -2.48 -6.77
CA GLU A 245 -5.94 -2.50 -6.25
C GLU A 245 -6.09 -2.26 -4.74
N GLN A 246 -5.04 -2.50 -3.96
CA GLN A 246 -5.05 -2.38 -2.48
C GLN A 246 -4.48 -1.05 -1.96
N ASP A 247 -3.72 -0.31 -2.79
CA ASP A 247 -3.02 0.91 -2.37
C ASP A 247 -3.47 2.09 -3.23
N THR A 248 -4.48 2.84 -2.78
CA THR A 248 -5.02 3.99 -3.54
C THR A 248 -4.52 5.31 -2.94
N PRO A 249 -3.41 5.90 -3.45
CA PRO A 249 -2.94 7.21 -3.00
C PRO A 249 -3.97 8.31 -3.29
N LEU A 250 -3.91 9.42 -2.55
CA LEU A 250 -4.88 10.51 -2.73
C LEU A 250 -4.83 11.13 -4.13
N CYS A 251 -3.67 11.08 -4.81
CA CYS A 251 -3.54 11.48 -6.21
C CYS A 251 -4.46 10.67 -7.14
N ASP A 252 -4.66 9.38 -6.92
CA ASP A 252 -5.57 8.56 -7.74
C ASP A 252 -7.02 9.05 -7.64
N LEU A 253 -7.40 9.59 -6.49
CA LEU A 253 -8.75 10.13 -6.27
C LEU A 253 -8.94 11.49 -6.96
N ALA A 254 -7.89 12.31 -6.99
CA ALA A 254 -7.89 13.62 -7.63
C ALA A 254 -7.73 13.56 -9.16
N ALA A 255 -7.04 12.55 -9.68
CA ALA A 255 -6.87 12.36 -11.12
C ALA A 255 -8.22 12.15 -11.83
N ASP A 256 -8.26 12.56 -13.10
CA ASP A 256 -9.44 12.45 -13.95
C ASP A 256 -9.78 10.99 -14.24
N VAL A 257 -8.75 10.17 -14.47
CA VAL A 257 -8.87 8.73 -14.67
C VAL A 257 -7.81 7.99 -13.87
N ARG A 258 -8.21 6.87 -13.26
CA ARG A 258 -7.30 5.94 -12.60
C ARG A 258 -7.07 4.71 -13.47
N ALA A 259 -5.81 4.34 -13.64
CA ALA A 259 -5.38 3.10 -14.25
C ALA A 259 -4.75 2.19 -13.19
N SER A 260 -5.01 0.88 -13.27
CA SER A 260 -4.46 -0.11 -12.31
C SER A 260 -2.97 -0.42 -12.53
N THR A 261 -2.44 -0.12 -13.72
CA THR A 261 -1.04 -0.34 -14.08
C THR A 261 -0.57 0.71 -15.10
N PRO A 262 0.74 0.97 -15.21
CA PRO A 262 1.31 1.80 -16.28
C PRO A 262 0.89 1.33 -17.68
N THR A 263 0.89 0.02 -17.94
CA THR A 263 0.42 -0.56 -19.21
C THR A 263 -1.05 -0.25 -19.49
N ALA A 264 -1.93 -0.35 -18.47
CA ALA A 264 -3.34 0.01 -18.61
C ALA A 264 -3.52 1.50 -18.89
N ALA A 265 -2.72 2.36 -18.25
CA ALA A 265 -2.74 3.80 -18.48
C ALA A 265 -2.39 4.13 -19.94
N GLY A 266 -1.33 3.51 -20.48
CA GLY A 266 -0.95 3.67 -21.88
C GLY A 266 -2.07 3.29 -22.85
N ARG A 267 -2.81 2.21 -22.58
CA ARG A 267 -3.96 1.81 -23.41
C ARG A 267 -5.17 2.74 -23.28
N LEU A 268 -5.38 3.34 -22.10
CA LEU A 268 -6.51 4.24 -21.83
C LEU A 268 -6.36 5.58 -22.53
N VAL A 269 -5.12 6.08 -22.67
CA VAL A 269 -4.87 7.39 -23.27
C VAL A 269 -4.88 7.38 -24.80
N VAL A 270 -4.82 6.23 -25.47
CA VAL A 270 -4.86 6.18 -26.94
C VAL A 270 -5.96 5.29 -27.50
N PRO A 271 -6.55 5.67 -28.65
CA PRO A 271 -7.49 4.82 -29.35
C PRO A 271 -6.81 3.60 -29.96
N ASP A 272 -7.60 2.61 -30.36
CA ASP A 272 -7.09 1.44 -31.05
C ASP A 272 -6.91 1.72 -32.55
N HIS A 273 -5.66 1.70 -33.04
CA HIS A 273 -5.37 1.95 -34.45
C HIS A 273 -6.09 0.96 -35.39
N ALA A 274 -6.17 -0.31 -35.02
CA ALA A 274 -6.80 -1.33 -35.85
C ALA A 274 -8.32 -1.09 -35.94
N GLU A 275 -8.95 -0.73 -34.82
CA GLU A 275 -10.38 -0.39 -34.79
C GLU A 275 -10.69 0.87 -35.60
N LEU A 276 -9.85 1.92 -35.48
CA LEU A 276 -10.01 3.15 -36.25
C LEU A 276 -9.88 2.89 -37.76
N THR A 277 -8.92 2.06 -38.16
CA THR A 277 -8.69 1.69 -39.57
C THR A 277 -9.89 0.92 -40.11
N ALA A 278 -10.38 -0.08 -39.38
CA ALA A 278 -11.55 -0.87 -39.77
C ALA A 278 -12.82 0.00 -39.91
N ARG A 279 -13.02 0.98 -39.01
CA ARG A 279 -14.14 1.93 -39.10
C ARG A 279 -14.01 2.84 -40.32
N LEU A 280 -12.81 3.32 -40.62
CA LEU A 280 -12.56 4.16 -41.78
C LEU A 280 -12.81 3.40 -43.09
N ASP A 281 -12.35 2.14 -43.17
CA ASP A 281 -12.58 1.28 -44.32
C ASP A 281 -14.06 0.98 -44.52
N ALA A 282 -14.79 0.64 -43.45
CA ALA A 282 -16.24 0.41 -43.51
C ALA A 282 -17.00 1.67 -43.96
N ALA A 283 -16.67 2.84 -43.43
CA ALA A 283 -17.26 4.11 -43.85
C ALA A 283 -16.96 4.41 -45.33
N ARG A 284 -15.73 4.15 -45.78
CA ARG A 284 -15.33 4.32 -47.18
C ARG A 284 -16.13 3.41 -48.12
N THR A 285 -16.32 2.13 -47.77
CA THR A 285 -17.14 1.20 -48.55
C THR A 285 -18.60 1.65 -48.62
N SER A 286 -19.15 2.16 -47.51
CA SER A 286 -20.55 2.64 -47.48
C SER A 286 -20.80 3.89 -48.33
N LEU A 287 -19.78 4.69 -48.62
CA LEU A 287 -19.87 5.88 -49.49
C LEU A 287 -19.68 5.55 -50.98
N GLN A 288 -19.20 4.34 -51.30
CA GLN A 288 -19.00 3.88 -52.68
C GLN A 288 -20.22 3.11 -53.23
N HIS A 289 -21.20 2.83 -52.37
CA HIS A 289 -22.49 2.23 -52.68
C HIS A 289 -23.61 3.25 -52.49
#